data_AF-A0ABD3XPV6-F1
#
_entry.id   AF-A0ABD3XPV6-F1
#
_cell.length_a   1.000
_cell.length_b   1.000
_cell.length_c   1.000
_cell.angle_alpha   90.00
_cell.angle_beta   90.00
_cell.angle_gamma   90.00
#
_symmetry.space_group_name_H-M   'P 1'
#
loop_
_entity.id
_entity.type
_entity.pdbx_description
1 polymer ?
#
loop_
_entity_poly.entity_id
_entity_poly.type
_entity_poly.pdbx_seq_one_letter_code
_entity_poly.pdbx_strand_id
1 'polypeptide(L)'
;MINLGRIILLLIMLFIMDSSRGPLMFGGTVRLPKLIGLSRALDLTLTARPVGAKEVLDMDLPKELLLQKQSLKLAQEIAKFPQQCMNVDRRSAYYSTFDAESWDAALQYEFKNGMKVIQDEAVPGAASFVNGIEKHGLFNIKKPSKL
;
A
#
# COMPACT_ATOMS: atom_id res chain seq x y z
N MET A 1 21.79 -5.01 -0.80
CA MET A 1 20.56 -4.34 -0.33
C MET A 1 19.61 -4.18 -1.51
N ILE A 2 18.58 -5.02 -1.56
CA ILE A 2 17.67 -5.16 -2.71
C ILE A 2 16.66 -3.99 -2.67
N ASN A 3 16.62 -3.19 -3.74
CA ASN A 3 15.86 -1.94 -3.84
C ASN A 3 14.35 -2.18 -3.88
N LEU A 4 13.64 -1.82 -2.80
CA LEU A 4 12.18 -1.96 -2.67
C LEU A 4 11.39 -1.18 -3.76
N GLY A 5 11.92 -0.05 -4.22
CA GLY A 5 11.33 0.74 -5.33
C GLY A 5 11.56 0.13 -6.72
N ARG A 6 12.62 -0.67 -6.88
CA ARG A 6 12.79 -1.52 -8.06
C ARG A 6 11.80 -2.67 -8.04
N ILE A 7 11.42 -3.21 -6.88
CA ILE A 7 10.51 -4.36 -6.80
C ILE A 7 9.10 -4.04 -7.30
N ILE A 8 8.54 -2.84 -7.06
CA ILE A 8 7.17 -2.51 -7.53
C ILE A 8 7.15 -2.18 -9.02
N LEU A 9 8.15 -1.43 -9.52
CA LEU A 9 8.27 -1.14 -10.94
C LEU A 9 8.77 -2.36 -11.75
N LEU A 10 9.58 -3.25 -11.16
CA LEU A 10 9.90 -4.57 -11.72
C LEU A 10 8.72 -5.53 -11.56
N LEU A 11 7.85 -5.43 -10.56
CA LEU A 11 6.62 -6.24 -10.52
C LEU A 11 5.57 -5.77 -11.53
N ILE A 12 5.76 -4.63 -12.18
CA ILE A 12 4.93 -4.16 -13.30
C ILE A 12 5.69 -4.34 -14.64
N MET A 13 6.99 -4.07 -14.71
CA MET A 13 7.81 -4.24 -15.93
C MET A 13 8.29 -5.68 -16.16
N LEU A 14 8.67 -6.44 -15.12
CA LEU A 14 9.06 -7.85 -15.22
C LEU A 14 7.82 -8.76 -15.36
N PHE A 15 6.62 -8.26 -15.03
CA PHE A 15 5.34 -8.98 -15.17
C PHE A 15 4.76 -8.95 -16.58
N ILE A 16 5.24 -8.03 -17.41
CA ILE A 16 4.68 -7.76 -18.74
C ILE A 16 5.62 -8.21 -19.86
N MET A 17 6.93 -8.40 -19.59
CA MET A 17 7.91 -8.65 -20.66
C MET A 17 8.31 -10.12 -20.89
N ASP A 18 7.69 -11.10 -20.21
CA ASP A 18 7.94 -12.50 -20.55
C ASP A 18 6.65 -13.33 -20.61
N SER A 19 5.88 -13.13 -21.68
CA SER A 19 4.83 -14.07 -22.11
C SER A 19 5.38 -15.39 -22.63
N SER A 20 6.69 -15.63 -22.56
CA SER A 20 7.22 -16.96 -22.78
C SER A 20 7.10 -17.78 -21.48
N ARG A 21 6.01 -18.57 -21.42
CA ARG A 21 5.92 -19.87 -20.71
C ARG A 21 5.60 -19.86 -19.20
N GLY A 22 4.42 -19.37 -18.79
CA GLY A 22 3.83 -19.86 -17.53
C GLY A 22 2.71 -19.02 -16.92
N PRO A 23 1.91 -19.61 -16.01
CA PRO A 23 0.92 -18.86 -15.24
C PRO A 23 1.61 -17.87 -14.28
N LEU A 24 0.96 -16.72 -14.03
CA LEU A 24 1.43 -15.70 -13.09
C LEU A 24 1.36 -16.21 -11.64
N MET A 25 2.42 -16.86 -11.16
CA MET A 25 2.48 -17.44 -9.80
C MET A 25 3.01 -16.49 -8.71
N PHE A 26 3.18 -15.21 -9.00
CA PHE A 26 3.69 -14.20 -8.06
C PHE A 26 2.59 -13.28 -7.48
N GLY A 27 1.32 -13.71 -7.59
CA GLY A 27 0.16 -12.99 -7.03
C GLY A 27 -0.44 -11.91 -7.94
N GLY A 28 -0.01 -11.79 -9.20
CA GLY A 28 -0.57 -10.81 -10.12
C GLY A 28 -2.03 -11.10 -10.51
N THR A 29 -2.39 -12.38 -10.69
CA THR A 29 -3.79 -12.79 -10.91
C THR A 29 -4.71 -12.49 -9.73
N VAL A 30 -4.14 -12.30 -8.53
CA VAL A 30 -4.89 -11.98 -7.30
C VAL A 30 -4.98 -10.46 -7.08
N ARG A 31 -3.84 -9.75 -7.22
CA ARG A 31 -3.74 -8.32 -6.88
C ARG A 31 -4.12 -7.40 -8.03
N LEU A 32 -3.73 -7.72 -9.25
CA LEU A 32 -3.90 -6.83 -10.41
C LEU A 32 -5.39 -6.52 -10.67
N PRO A 33 -6.33 -7.49 -10.68
CA PRO A 33 -7.74 -7.18 -10.87
C PRO A 33 -8.34 -6.27 -9.79
N LYS A 34 -7.83 -6.33 -8.56
CA LYS A 34 -8.25 -5.48 -7.44
C LYS A 34 -7.66 -4.07 -7.52
N LEU A 35 -6.48 -3.92 -8.13
CA LEU A 35 -5.79 -2.63 -8.27
C LEU A 35 -6.29 -1.83 -9.48
N ILE A 36 -6.45 -2.45 -10.64
CA ILE A 36 -6.76 -1.76 -11.91
C ILE A 36 -8.09 -2.18 -12.55
N GLY A 37 -8.88 -3.00 -11.84
CA GLY A 37 -10.11 -3.59 -12.34
C GLY A 37 -9.88 -4.83 -13.21
N LEU A 38 -10.87 -5.72 -13.25
CA LEU A 38 -10.77 -7.01 -13.94
C LEU A 38 -10.52 -6.86 -15.45
N SER A 39 -11.20 -5.91 -16.11
CA SER A 39 -11.09 -5.72 -17.55
C SER A 39 -9.65 -5.39 -17.99
N ARG A 40 -9.02 -4.40 -17.34
CA ARG A 40 -7.63 -4.03 -17.64
C ARG A 40 -6.65 -5.13 -17.23
N ALA A 41 -6.89 -5.80 -16.10
CA ALA A 41 -6.04 -6.90 -15.65
C ALA A 41 -6.03 -8.08 -16.64
N LEU A 42 -7.19 -8.43 -17.22
CA LEU A 42 -7.27 -9.47 -18.23
C LEU A 42 -6.59 -9.07 -19.53
N ASP A 43 -6.77 -7.82 -19.99
CA ASP A 43 -6.05 -7.32 -21.17
C ASP A 43 -4.53 -7.47 -21.00
N LEU A 44 -3.97 -6.98 -19.90
CA LEU A 44 -2.53 -7.10 -19.64
C LEU A 44 -2.05 -8.55 -19.46
N THR A 45 -2.84 -9.38 -18.78
CA THR A 45 -2.46 -10.78 -18.52
C THR A 45 -2.50 -11.63 -19.78
N LEU A 46 -3.49 -11.41 -20.65
CA LEU A 46 -3.69 -12.22 -21.86
C LEU A 46 -2.85 -11.76 -23.04
N THR A 47 -2.63 -10.45 -23.18
CA THR A 47 -1.84 -9.89 -24.29
C THR A 47 -0.35 -9.80 -23.98
N ALA A 48 0.01 -9.72 -22.68
CA ALA A 48 1.36 -9.37 -22.23
C ALA A 48 1.95 -8.14 -22.95
N ARG A 49 1.09 -7.20 -23.33
CA ARG A 49 1.52 -5.98 -24.01
C ARG A 49 2.23 -5.05 -23.02
N PRO A 50 3.32 -4.36 -23.43
CA PRO A 50 3.94 -3.34 -22.60
C PRO A 50 2.95 -2.24 -22.21
N VAL A 51 3.03 -1.77 -20.97
CA VAL A 51 2.26 -0.62 -20.46
C VAL A 51 3.16 0.61 -20.40
N GLY A 52 2.74 1.68 -21.06
CA GLY A 52 3.46 2.95 -21.08
C GLY A 52 3.24 3.78 -19.83
N ALA A 53 4.15 4.70 -19.51
CA ALA A 53 4.06 5.54 -18.32
C ALA A 53 2.75 6.35 -18.23
N LYS A 54 2.23 6.86 -19.36
CA LYS A 54 0.95 7.60 -19.38
C LYS A 54 -0.22 6.70 -18.96
N GLU A 55 -0.27 5.48 -19.47
CA GLU A 55 -1.32 4.53 -19.14
C GLU A 55 -1.27 4.14 -17.65
N VAL A 56 -0.07 4.02 -17.05
CA VAL A 56 0.08 3.83 -15.60
C VAL A 56 -0.55 4.97 -14.81
N LEU A 57 -0.37 6.22 -15.27
CA LEU A 57 -0.99 7.38 -14.63
C LEU A 57 -2.52 7.36 -14.73
N ASP A 58 -3.05 6.84 -15.83
CA ASP A 58 -4.50 6.68 -16.07
C ASP A 58 -5.09 5.44 -15.35
N MET A 59 -4.24 4.63 -14.70
CA MET A 59 -4.61 3.48 -13.87
C MET A 59 -4.69 3.81 -12.37
N ASP A 60 -4.73 5.11 -12.01
CA ASP A 60 -4.72 5.59 -10.62
C ASP A 60 -3.51 5.09 -9.80
N LEU A 61 -2.43 4.70 -10.47
CA LEU A 61 -1.19 4.29 -9.81
C LEU A 61 -0.37 5.53 -9.41
N PRO A 62 0.15 5.60 -8.17
CA PRO A 62 0.86 6.78 -7.69
C PRO A 62 2.12 7.09 -8.52
N LYS A 63 2.29 8.35 -8.91
CA LYS A 63 3.41 8.80 -9.75
C LYS A 63 4.76 8.69 -9.03
N GLU A 64 4.74 8.83 -7.72
CA GLU A 64 5.89 8.82 -6.83
C GLU A 64 6.58 7.45 -6.78
N LEU A 65 5.86 6.38 -7.13
CA LEU A 65 6.41 5.02 -7.25
C LEU A 65 7.31 4.87 -8.49
N LEU A 66 7.22 5.79 -9.46
CA LEU A 66 7.98 5.75 -10.70
C LEU A 66 9.39 6.37 -10.55
N LEU A 67 9.63 7.14 -9.47
CA LEU A 67 10.87 7.89 -9.25
C LEU A 67 11.50 7.54 -7.90
N GLN A 68 12.69 6.93 -7.92
CA GLN A 68 13.38 6.42 -6.71
C GLN A 68 13.55 7.49 -5.61
N LYS A 69 13.86 8.74 -5.98
CA LYS A 69 14.05 9.82 -5.00
C LYS A 69 12.72 10.21 -4.33
N GLN A 70 11.63 10.20 -5.08
CA GLN A 70 10.29 10.53 -4.57
C GLN A 70 9.76 9.40 -3.67
N SER A 71 9.95 8.15 -4.07
CA SER A 71 9.54 7.00 -3.25
C SER A 71 10.30 6.91 -1.93
N LEU A 72 11.60 7.24 -1.89
CA LEU A 72 12.36 7.30 -0.63
C LEU A 72 11.84 8.42 0.29
N LYS A 73 11.59 9.62 -0.28
CA LYS A 73 11.03 10.74 0.48
C LYS A 73 9.68 10.39 1.08
N LEU A 74 8.79 9.80 0.29
CA LEU A 74 7.47 9.34 0.75
C LEU A 74 7.60 8.26 1.84
N ALA A 75 8.52 7.31 1.69
CA ALA A 75 8.75 6.30 2.72
C ALA A 75 9.22 6.92 4.04
N GLN A 76 10.08 7.95 3.99
CA GLN A 76 10.52 8.69 5.17
C GLN A 76 9.41 9.51 5.81
N GLU A 77 8.46 10.02 5.02
CA GLU A 77 7.26 10.69 5.53
C GLU A 77 6.32 9.68 6.19
N ILE A 78 6.08 8.53 5.55
CA ILE A 78 5.23 7.46 6.09
C ILE A 78 5.78 6.91 7.41
N ALA A 79 7.10 6.81 7.54
CA ALA A 79 7.76 6.33 8.75
C ALA A 79 7.54 7.23 9.98
N LYS A 80 7.06 8.47 9.79
CA LYS A 80 6.76 9.40 10.89
C LYS A 80 5.37 9.23 11.48
N PHE A 81 4.47 8.48 10.83
CA PHE A 81 3.12 8.25 11.37
C PHE A 81 3.13 7.22 12.51
N PRO A 82 2.08 7.20 13.36
CA PRO A 82 1.86 6.16 14.34
C PRO A 82 1.84 4.78 13.67
N GLN A 83 2.91 4.01 13.87
CA GLN A 83 3.17 2.81 13.07
C GLN A 83 2.23 1.67 13.46
N GLN A 84 1.77 1.58 14.71
CA GLN A 84 0.84 0.53 15.09
C GLN A 84 -0.53 0.74 14.44
N CYS A 85 -1.07 1.95 14.47
CA CYS A 85 -2.28 2.33 13.74
C CYS A 85 -2.15 2.04 12.25
N MET A 86 -1.13 2.58 11.59
CA MET A 86 -0.89 2.37 10.16
C MET A 86 -0.78 0.88 9.78
N ASN A 87 -0.13 0.07 10.61
CA ASN A 87 0.02 -1.36 10.36
C ASN A 87 -1.28 -2.15 10.60
N VAL A 88 -2.12 -1.73 11.56
CA VAL A 88 -3.45 -2.32 11.77
C VAL A 88 -4.35 -1.99 10.58
N ASP A 89 -4.39 -0.74 10.14
CA ASP A 89 -5.18 -0.31 8.98
C ASP A 89 -4.73 -1.05 7.72
N ARG A 90 -3.41 -1.16 7.51
CA ARG A 90 -2.85 -1.93 6.40
C ARG A 90 -3.34 -3.37 6.43
N ARG A 91 -3.26 -4.05 7.57
CA ARG A 91 -3.74 -5.44 7.72
C ARG A 91 -5.25 -5.54 7.47
N SER A 92 -6.03 -4.59 7.96
CA SER A 92 -7.49 -4.53 7.73
C SER A 92 -7.81 -4.44 6.23
N ALA A 93 -7.12 -3.56 5.50
CA ALA A 93 -7.27 -3.42 4.06
C ALA A 93 -6.92 -4.72 3.29
N TYR A 94 -5.84 -5.41 3.67
CA TYR A 94 -5.50 -6.71 3.08
C TYR A 94 -6.57 -7.77 3.38
N TYR A 95 -6.99 -7.89 4.64
CA TYR A 95 -8.01 -8.86 5.04
C TYR A 95 -9.34 -8.62 4.31
N SER A 96 -9.83 -7.37 4.30
CA SER A 96 -11.05 -6.98 3.60
C SER A 96 -10.99 -7.29 2.10
N THR A 97 -9.82 -7.13 1.47
CA THR A 97 -9.66 -7.32 0.02
C THR A 97 -9.55 -8.80 -0.40
N PHE A 98 -8.88 -9.62 0.42
CA PHE A 98 -8.44 -10.96 0.02
C PHE A 98 -9.01 -12.12 0.85
N ASP A 99 -9.35 -11.89 2.12
CA ASP A 99 -9.63 -12.95 3.08
C ASP A 99 -11.05 -12.89 3.68
N ALA A 100 -11.68 -11.71 3.68
CA ALA A 100 -12.98 -11.53 4.29
C ALA A 100 -14.08 -12.29 3.53
N GLU A 101 -14.82 -13.13 4.26
CA GLU A 101 -15.93 -13.91 3.72
C GLU A 101 -17.18 -13.07 3.46
N SER A 102 -17.32 -11.96 4.20
CA SER A 102 -18.42 -11.02 4.08
C SER A 102 -17.99 -9.62 4.51
N TRP A 103 -18.82 -8.63 4.16
CA TRP A 103 -18.62 -7.25 4.60
C TRP A 103 -18.65 -7.12 6.12
N ASP A 104 -19.57 -7.83 6.80
CA ASP A 104 -19.63 -7.85 8.26
C ASP A 104 -18.37 -8.45 8.88
N ALA A 105 -17.82 -9.52 8.30
CA ALA A 105 -16.57 -10.11 8.76
C ALA A 105 -15.39 -9.13 8.62
N ALA A 106 -15.34 -8.38 7.51
CA ALA A 106 -14.33 -7.34 7.29
C ALA A 106 -14.42 -6.24 8.36
N LEU A 107 -15.61 -5.72 8.64
CA LEU A 107 -15.81 -4.69 9.65
C LEU A 107 -15.53 -5.18 11.08
N GLN A 108 -15.92 -6.40 11.41
CA GLN A 108 -15.60 -6.99 12.71
C GLN A 108 -14.09 -7.16 12.89
N TYR A 109 -13.38 -7.57 11.84
CA TYR A 109 -11.93 -7.67 11.85
C TYR A 109 -11.27 -6.30 12.03
N GLU A 110 -11.74 -5.28 11.29
CA GLU A 110 -11.28 -3.90 11.42
C GLU A 110 -11.43 -3.42 12.86
N PHE A 111 -12.65 -3.48 13.40
CA PHE A 111 -12.96 -3.00 14.75
C PHE A 111 -12.14 -3.74 15.81
N LYS A 112 -12.12 -5.07 15.79
CA LYS A 112 -11.41 -5.89 16.78
C LYS A 112 -9.92 -5.62 16.81
N ASN A 113 -9.30 -5.36 15.66
CA ASN A 113 -7.86 -5.08 15.61
C ASN A 113 -7.56 -3.60 15.86
N GLY A 114 -8.40 -2.68 15.40
CA GLY A 114 -8.30 -1.24 15.67
C GLY A 114 -8.35 -0.92 17.16
N MET A 115 -9.27 -1.54 17.91
CA MET A 115 -9.41 -1.33 19.35
C MET A 115 -8.12 -1.57 20.15
N LYS A 116 -7.23 -2.44 19.67
CA LYS A 116 -5.98 -2.81 20.36
C LYS A 116 -4.95 -1.68 20.41
N VAL A 117 -5.00 -0.75 19.47
CA VAL A 117 -4.00 0.33 19.33
C VAL A 117 -4.53 1.68 19.80
N ILE A 118 -5.80 1.75 20.20
CA ILE A 118 -6.45 3.02 20.57
C ILE A 118 -5.76 3.68 21.76
N GLN A 119 -5.53 2.92 22.83
CA GLN A 119 -4.97 3.49 24.06
C GLN A 119 -3.50 3.91 23.88
N ASP A 120 -2.75 3.14 23.09
CA ASP A 120 -1.30 3.32 22.95
C ASP A 120 -0.92 4.43 21.97
N GLU A 121 -1.62 4.56 20.84
CA GLU A 121 -1.28 5.54 19.79
C GLU A 121 -2.41 6.53 19.49
N ALA A 122 -3.67 6.08 19.41
CA ALA A 122 -4.76 6.94 18.95
C ALA A 122 -5.16 8.02 19.98
N VAL A 123 -5.26 7.67 21.27
CA VAL A 123 -5.61 8.61 22.33
C VAL A 123 -4.52 9.69 22.53
N PRO A 124 -3.23 9.33 22.66
CA PRO A 124 -2.16 10.35 22.73
C PRO A 124 -2.08 11.21 21.46
N GLY A 125 -2.28 10.61 20.28
CA GLY A 125 -2.33 11.34 19.01
C GLY A 125 -3.48 12.35 18.97
N ALA A 126 -4.69 11.94 19.38
CA ALA A 126 -5.84 12.82 19.46
C ALA A 126 -5.64 13.97 20.47
N ALA A 127 -5.05 13.68 21.64
CA ALA A 127 -4.73 14.70 22.62
C ALA A 127 -3.71 15.72 22.08
N SER A 128 -2.67 15.24 21.36
CA SER A 128 -1.68 16.11 20.71
C SER A 128 -2.34 17.01 19.68
N PHE A 129 -3.23 16.45 18.85
CA PHE A 129 -3.99 17.17 17.84
C PHE A 129 -4.86 18.29 18.42
N VAL A 130 -5.62 18.02 19.49
CA VAL A 130 -6.46 19.04 20.16
C VAL A 130 -5.58 20.19 20.67
N ASN A 131 -4.43 19.87 21.27
CA ASN A 131 -3.48 20.83 21.81
C ASN A 131 -2.67 21.60 20.75
N GLY A 132 -2.95 21.41 19.46
CA GLY A 132 -2.30 22.16 18.38
C GLY A 132 -0.97 21.58 17.92
N ILE A 133 -0.52 20.48 18.52
CA ILE A 133 0.65 19.74 18.11
C ILE A 133 0.20 18.81 16.97
N GLU A 134 0.94 18.79 15.86
CA GLU A 134 0.62 17.96 14.68
C GLU A 134 -0.62 18.35 13.86
N LYS A 135 -1.16 19.57 14.06
CA LYS A 135 -2.13 20.15 13.13
C LYS A 135 -1.46 20.32 11.75
N HIS A 136 -2.21 20.02 10.68
CA HIS A 136 -1.77 20.10 9.28
C HIS A 136 -0.75 19.05 8.81
N GLY A 137 -0.67 17.90 9.47
CA GLY A 137 0.16 16.78 9.00
C GLY A 137 1.66 16.92 9.30
N LEU A 138 2.03 17.83 10.21
CA LEU A 138 3.39 17.99 10.71
C LEU A 138 3.61 17.08 11.93
N PHE A 139 3.82 15.79 11.67
CA PHE A 139 4.13 14.79 12.70
C PHE A 139 5.60 14.92 13.09
N ASN A 140 5.88 15.40 14.29
CA ASN A 140 7.23 15.44 14.85
C ASN A 140 7.35 14.37 15.94
N ILE A 141 7.05 13.13 15.56
CA ILE A 141 7.19 11.97 16.44
C ILE A 141 8.69 11.70 16.58
N LYS A 142 9.17 11.69 17.83
CA LYS A 142 10.58 11.47 18.18
C LYS A 142 11.16 10.30 17.36
N LYS A 143 12.37 10.52 16.82
CA LYS A 143 13.17 9.52 16.09
C LYS A 143 13.01 8.14 16.72
N PRO A 144 12.78 7.07 15.93
CA PRO A 144 12.87 5.72 16.44
C PRO A 144 14.24 5.53 17.10
N SER A 145 14.25 4.95 18.30
CA SER A 145 15.49 4.54 18.97
C SER A 145 16.33 3.74 17.99
N LYS A 146 17.61 4.11 17.88
CA LYS A 146 18.59 3.50 16.97
C LYS A 146 18.40 1.98 16.92
N LEU A 147 18.18 1.47 15.71
CA LEU A 147 18.41 0.06 15.36
C LEU A 147 19.90 -0.26 15.48
#